data_AF-A0A4Q9Z3N1-F1
#
_entry.id   AF-A0A4Q9Z3N1-F1
#
_cell.length_a   1.000
_cell.length_b   1.000
_cell.length_c   1.000
_cell.angle_alpha   90.00
_cell.angle_beta   90.00
_cell.angle_gamma   90.00
#
_symmetry.space_group_name_H-M   'P 1'
#
loop_
_entity.id
_entity.type
_entity.pdbx_description
1 polymer ?
#
loop_
_entity_poly.entity_id
_entity_poly.type
_entity_poly.pdbx_seq_one_letter_code
_entity_poly.pdbx_strand_id
1 'polypeptide(L)'
;MEIKIPLHYILLPLLFLSSINGNAQHNGNVNHGLASSGAVALKSTNQTNLVTTTWSGGVWDNGAPDFTMNAVISSTFISGGVNLDANSLTINNNASVVISSGDTVSLTGSLIVEPGSLVVFNNNANLIQDGTTNTNSGAIIIKRNSSLLKRLDYTLWSSPVAGTQTLLAFSPETSNISPNNIRFYKYNTNTNLYDVTDPSTTTFANATGYLIRIPNNHPATTPTIWTGQFAGVPNNGDYTYTMADYGVGKRFNLVGNPYPSPLDATSFVTANSDNITGTLYFWRKTNNALNAAYCTWSTLGFVTNEDPQAVDPNGVIQIGQGFFVEATGNGTALNFDNTMRIFNHDNQFFRTAANNVEKNRIWLNVTNASGAFSQTLIGYVANATQGVDASVDGKAMNDGSVSLTSLIGSTPYAIQGRALPFAADDVVPLYFKATAAGDYTIALDHADGLFSGNQAIYLKDNTTGIIHDLHTGGYTFSSAAGNFDSRFQLLYQLPLAVAAPEFNANQVVLYTTSANELVVNSGAVKLAAVSVFDVQGRLLLEKKGINATQTIINTDSTNQLLLVQLTSEDGVKVTKKVIK
;
A
#
# COMPACT_ATOMS: atom_id res chain seq x y z
N MET A 1 -5.42 36.96 5.94
CA MET A 1 -5.83 37.54 7.25
C MET A 1 -4.91 36.92 8.28
N GLU A 2 -3.76 37.56 8.51
CA GLU A 2 -2.74 37.10 9.46
C GLU A 2 -3.15 37.47 10.88
N ILE A 3 -3.07 36.51 11.79
CA ILE A 3 -3.12 36.75 13.23
C ILE A 3 -1.97 35.97 13.86
N LYS A 4 -0.90 36.69 14.21
CA LYS A 4 0.10 36.30 15.19
C LYS A 4 -0.04 37.24 16.39
N ILE A 5 -0.25 36.69 17.59
CA ILE A 5 -0.02 37.39 18.86
C ILE A 5 0.63 36.40 19.86
N PRO A 6 1.58 36.85 20.70
CA PRO A 6 2.66 36.06 21.30
C PRO A 6 2.44 35.77 22.79
N LEU A 7 3.36 35.03 23.43
CA LEU A 7 3.56 35.11 24.88
C LEU A 7 5.05 35.15 25.24
N HIS A 8 5.38 36.08 26.15
CA HIS A 8 6.70 36.43 26.66
C HIS A 8 7.12 35.60 27.90
N TYR A 9 8.41 35.27 27.94
CA TYR A 9 9.39 35.18 29.06
C TYR A 9 8.99 34.81 30.49
N ILE A 10 9.75 33.86 31.07
CA ILE A 10 10.41 34.02 32.38
C ILE A 10 11.87 33.50 32.29
N LEU A 11 12.80 34.34 32.73
CA LEU A 11 14.24 34.13 32.91
C LEU A 11 14.50 33.77 34.40
N LEU A 12 15.47 32.90 34.71
CA LEU A 12 16.62 33.24 35.58
C LEU A 12 17.69 32.10 35.60
N PRO A 13 18.98 32.43 35.80
CA PRO A 13 20.13 31.56 35.53
C PRO A 13 20.78 30.97 36.80
N LEU A 14 21.58 29.91 36.65
CA LEU A 14 22.69 29.63 37.58
C LEU A 14 23.94 29.15 36.83
N LEU A 15 25.01 29.94 36.98
CA LEU A 15 26.40 29.64 36.65
C LEU A 15 27.06 28.93 37.83
N PHE A 16 27.92 27.95 37.56
CA PHE A 16 29.19 27.78 38.30
C PHE A 16 30.27 27.17 37.40
N LEU A 17 31.43 27.84 37.40
CA LEU A 17 32.70 27.41 36.84
C LEU A 17 33.29 26.23 37.64
N SER A 18 34.01 25.33 36.97
CA SER A 18 35.42 25.07 37.32
C SER A 18 36.13 24.35 36.17
N SER A 19 37.24 24.94 35.74
CA SER A 19 38.28 24.35 34.91
C SER A 19 39.21 23.50 35.77
N ILE A 20 39.79 22.44 35.22
CA ILE A 20 41.16 21.98 35.53
C ILE A 20 41.77 21.39 34.24
N ASN A 21 42.97 21.90 33.93
CA ASN A 21 43.88 21.46 32.88
C ASN A 21 44.50 20.09 33.18
N GLY A 22 44.88 19.37 32.12
CA GLY A 22 45.72 18.17 32.22
C GLY A 22 46.42 17.86 30.89
N ASN A 23 47.39 18.71 30.54
CA ASN A 23 48.38 18.47 29.48
C ASN A 23 49.37 17.40 29.96
N ALA A 24 49.66 16.38 29.14
CA ALA A 24 50.87 15.57 29.28
C ALA A 24 51.36 15.13 27.90
N GLN A 25 52.35 15.87 27.40
CA GLN A 25 53.31 15.40 26.40
C GLN A 25 54.57 14.87 27.10
N HIS A 26 55.35 14.12 26.31
CA HIS A 26 56.73 13.64 26.50
C HIS A 26 56.89 12.29 27.22
N ASN A 27 57.30 11.24 26.48
CA ASN A 27 58.72 11.03 26.20
C ASN A 27 58.94 9.93 25.14
N GLY A 28 59.78 10.22 24.16
CA GLY A 28 60.27 9.23 23.20
C GLY A 28 61.31 8.31 23.84
N ASN A 29 61.24 7.03 23.50
CA ASN A 29 62.38 6.12 23.61
C ASN A 29 62.59 5.48 22.24
N VAL A 30 63.70 5.88 21.61
CA VAL A 30 64.28 5.24 20.45
C VAL A 30 65.02 4.01 20.95
N ASN A 31 64.63 2.81 20.49
CA ASN A 31 65.46 1.62 20.59
C ASN A 31 65.66 1.05 19.20
N HIS A 32 66.86 1.26 18.65
CA HIS A 32 67.41 0.47 17.56
C HIS A 32 67.86 -0.88 18.13
N GLY A 33 67.40 -1.99 17.54
CA GLY A 33 67.78 -3.32 17.98
C GLY A 33 67.36 -4.43 17.02
N LEU A 34 68.14 -4.57 15.95
CA LEU A 34 68.45 -5.79 15.18
C LEU A 34 67.31 -6.63 14.57
N ALA A 35 67.30 -6.58 13.24
CA ALA A 35 66.49 -7.33 12.30
C ALA A 35 66.55 -8.86 12.50
N SER A 36 65.38 -9.48 12.69
CA SER A 36 65.13 -10.87 12.34
C SER A 36 64.74 -10.94 10.85
N SER A 37 65.32 -11.91 10.15
CA SER A 37 65.15 -12.27 8.74
C SER A 37 63.78 -11.89 8.13
N GLY A 38 63.84 -11.07 7.09
CA GLY A 38 62.68 -10.69 6.29
C GLY A 38 62.05 -11.87 5.56
N ALA A 39 60.78 -12.09 5.84
CA ALA A 39 59.80 -12.39 4.81
C ALA A 39 58.76 -11.27 4.90
N VAL A 40 58.98 -10.18 4.15
CA VAL A 40 57.90 -9.26 3.84
C VAL A 40 56.95 -10.08 2.97
N ALA A 41 55.86 -10.57 3.55
CA ALA A 41 54.71 -10.95 2.77
C ALA A 41 54.22 -9.66 2.11
N LEU A 42 54.73 -9.38 0.91
CA LEU A 42 54.05 -8.51 -0.03
C LEU A 42 52.65 -9.10 -0.13
N LYS A 43 51.68 -8.42 0.49
CA LYS A 43 50.28 -8.66 0.21
C LYS A 43 50.16 -8.32 -1.28
N SER A 44 50.28 -9.33 -2.15
CA SER A 44 49.94 -9.13 -3.53
C SER A 44 48.45 -8.83 -3.50
N THR A 45 48.11 -7.56 -3.68
CA THR A 45 46.86 -7.24 -4.33
C THR A 45 47.00 -7.91 -5.69
N ASN A 46 46.50 -9.13 -5.82
CA ASN A 46 46.20 -9.71 -7.11
C ASN A 46 45.13 -8.79 -7.70
N GLN A 47 45.57 -7.68 -8.28
CA GLN A 47 44.77 -6.93 -9.22
C GLN A 47 44.64 -7.89 -10.40
N THR A 48 43.59 -8.70 -10.37
CA THR A 48 43.12 -9.37 -11.57
C THR A 48 42.86 -8.24 -12.55
N ASN A 49 43.78 -8.04 -13.50
CA ASN A 49 43.52 -7.16 -14.63
C ASN A 49 42.37 -7.82 -15.38
N LEU A 50 41.16 -7.37 -15.06
CA LEU A 50 39.96 -7.84 -15.73
C LEU A 50 40.12 -7.50 -17.21
N VAL A 51 39.78 -8.49 -18.03
CA VAL A 51 39.81 -8.36 -19.47
C VAL A 51 38.75 -7.34 -19.86
N THR A 52 39.09 -6.41 -20.74
CA THR A 52 38.10 -5.49 -21.32
C THR A 52 37.62 -6.03 -22.65
N THR A 53 36.31 -5.97 -22.88
CA THR A 53 35.69 -6.18 -24.19
C THR A 53 34.94 -4.92 -24.59
N THR A 54 35.09 -4.52 -25.86
CA THR A 54 34.55 -3.27 -26.40
C THR A 54 33.56 -3.57 -27.52
N TRP A 55 32.32 -3.07 -27.37
CA TRP A 55 31.33 -3.03 -28.43
C TRP A 55 31.61 -1.84 -29.34
N SER A 56 32.14 -2.15 -30.52
CA SER A 56 32.37 -1.16 -31.57
C SER A 56 31.93 -1.73 -32.92
N GLY A 57 31.12 -0.98 -33.67
CA GLY A 57 30.72 -1.38 -35.02
C GLY A 57 29.87 -2.65 -35.10
N GLY A 58 29.11 -2.99 -34.06
CA GLY A 58 28.18 -4.12 -34.07
C GLY A 58 28.73 -5.45 -33.55
N VAL A 59 29.95 -5.46 -32.98
CA VAL A 59 30.58 -6.67 -32.44
C VAL A 59 31.39 -6.33 -31.19
N TRP A 60 31.52 -7.30 -30.29
CA TRP A 60 32.45 -7.26 -29.16
C TRP A 60 33.83 -7.75 -29.60
N ASP A 61 34.87 -6.94 -29.40
CA ASP A 61 36.25 -7.26 -29.83
C ASP A 61 36.89 -8.43 -29.06
N ASN A 62 36.33 -8.81 -27.90
CA ASN A 62 36.84 -9.90 -27.07
C ASN A 62 35.73 -10.81 -26.54
N GLY A 63 34.70 -11.04 -27.36
CA GLY A 63 33.52 -11.81 -26.98
C GLY A 63 32.54 -11.02 -26.14
N ALA A 64 31.30 -11.54 -26.00
CA ALA A 64 30.31 -10.92 -25.15
C ALA A 64 30.82 -10.86 -23.69
N PRO A 65 30.60 -9.75 -22.98
CA PRO A 65 31.06 -9.62 -21.61
C PRO A 65 30.35 -10.62 -20.69
N ASP A 66 31.03 -10.95 -19.61
CA ASP A 66 30.49 -11.63 -18.44
C ASP A 66 31.01 -10.93 -17.17
N PHE A 67 30.60 -11.40 -15.99
CA PHE A 67 31.03 -10.83 -14.70
C PHE A 67 32.57 -10.81 -14.47
N THR A 68 33.37 -11.47 -15.31
CA THR A 68 34.84 -11.46 -15.24
C THR A 68 35.48 -10.40 -16.15
N MET A 69 34.68 -9.67 -16.94
CA MET A 69 35.16 -8.69 -17.91
C MET A 69 34.62 -7.29 -17.64
N ASN A 70 35.44 -6.27 -17.92
CA ASN A 70 34.92 -4.90 -18.06
C ASN A 70 34.32 -4.75 -19.47
N ALA A 71 33.13 -4.17 -19.57
CA ALA A 71 32.47 -3.88 -20.84
C ALA A 71 32.61 -2.40 -21.19
N VAL A 72 32.95 -2.10 -22.45
CA VAL A 72 32.93 -0.74 -23.00
C VAL A 72 31.99 -0.71 -24.20
N ILE A 73 31.05 0.23 -24.25
CA ILE A 73 30.21 0.46 -25.43
C ILE A 73 30.57 1.82 -26.02
N SER A 74 31.16 1.81 -27.22
CA SER A 74 31.70 3.00 -27.89
C SER A 74 31.00 3.33 -29.22
N SER A 75 29.86 2.69 -29.49
CA SER A 75 29.00 2.92 -30.65
C SER A 75 27.54 2.54 -30.32
N THR A 76 26.60 2.74 -31.25
CA THR A 76 25.19 2.39 -31.02
C THR A 76 25.02 0.94 -30.56
N PHE A 77 24.29 0.72 -29.47
CA PHE A 77 23.98 -0.59 -28.90
C PHE A 77 22.50 -0.70 -28.55
N ILE A 78 21.88 -1.83 -28.90
CA ILE A 78 20.53 -2.19 -28.49
C ILE A 78 20.59 -3.63 -27.99
N SER A 79 20.19 -3.87 -26.74
CA SER A 79 20.30 -5.21 -26.11
C SER A 79 19.44 -6.27 -26.82
N GLY A 80 18.27 -5.88 -27.33
CA GLY A 80 17.51 -6.66 -28.30
C GLY A 80 17.02 -8.03 -27.84
N GLY A 81 16.76 -8.22 -26.54
CA GLY A 81 16.37 -9.52 -25.96
C GLY A 81 17.50 -10.26 -25.24
N VAL A 82 18.66 -9.62 -25.08
CA VAL A 82 19.87 -10.23 -24.48
C VAL A 82 20.30 -9.43 -23.27
N ASN A 83 20.48 -10.12 -22.14
CA ASN A 83 21.04 -9.52 -20.93
C ASN A 83 22.52 -9.16 -21.13
N LEU A 84 22.98 -8.14 -20.41
CA LEU A 84 24.37 -7.70 -20.42
C LEU A 84 24.96 -7.89 -19.03
N ASP A 85 25.80 -8.89 -18.88
CA ASP A 85 26.51 -9.18 -17.64
C ASP A 85 27.96 -8.67 -17.76
N ALA A 86 28.46 -7.92 -16.78
CA ALA A 86 29.83 -7.41 -16.79
C ALA A 86 30.34 -7.17 -15.36
N ASN A 87 31.65 -7.03 -15.19
CA ASN A 87 32.18 -6.45 -13.96
C ASN A 87 31.81 -4.97 -13.87
N SER A 88 32.17 -4.18 -14.87
CA SER A 88 31.78 -2.77 -14.98
C SER A 88 31.37 -2.45 -16.41
N LEU A 89 30.61 -1.36 -16.57
CA LEU A 89 30.15 -0.92 -17.88
C LEU A 89 30.47 0.55 -18.09
N THR A 90 31.25 0.85 -19.13
CA THR A 90 31.57 2.22 -19.54
C THR A 90 30.95 2.52 -20.90
N ILE A 91 30.19 3.61 -20.99
CA ILE A 91 29.58 4.09 -22.22
C ILE A 91 30.29 5.37 -22.64
N ASN A 92 30.91 5.38 -23.81
CA ASN A 92 31.73 6.50 -24.27
C ASN A 92 31.57 6.78 -25.77
N ASN A 93 32.38 7.72 -26.29
CA ASN A 93 32.45 8.03 -27.72
C ASN A 93 31.10 8.45 -28.33
N ASN A 94 30.29 9.19 -27.56
CA ASN A 94 28.93 9.61 -27.94
C ASN A 94 28.00 8.44 -28.31
N ALA A 95 28.22 7.27 -27.72
CA ALA A 95 27.40 6.08 -27.98
C ALA A 95 25.94 6.31 -27.53
N SER A 96 25.02 5.73 -28.30
CA SER A 96 23.59 5.67 -27.96
C SER A 96 23.23 4.23 -27.61
N VAL A 97 22.84 4.01 -26.36
CA VAL A 97 22.60 2.70 -25.77
C VAL A 97 21.15 2.59 -25.34
N VAL A 98 20.46 1.56 -25.82
CA VAL A 98 19.09 1.26 -25.43
C VAL A 98 19.03 -0.15 -24.86
N ILE A 99 18.61 -0.25 -23.60
CA ILE A 99 18.25 -1.52 -22.96
C ILE A 99 16.75 -1.74 -23.19
N SER A 100 16.43 -2.78 -23.94
CA SER A 100 15.07 -3.13 -24.34
C SER A 100 14.24 -3.63 -23.15
N SER A 101 12.92 -3.51 -23.29
CA SER A 101 11.98 -4.06 -22.31
C SER A 101 12.21 -5.57 -22.16
N GLY A 102 12.28 -6.08 -20.92
CA GLY A 102 12.57 -7.48 -20.66
C GLY A 102 14.05 -7.81 -20.47
N ASP A 103 14.97 -6.87 -20.75
CA ASP A 103 16.41 -7.10 -20.63
C ASP A 103 16.96 -6.56 -19.30
N THR A 104 18.09 -7.11 -18.87
CA THR A 104 18.81 -6.66 -17.68
C THR A 104 20.27 -6.39 -17.98
N VAL A 105 20.77 -5.30 -17.41
CA VAL A 105 22.20 -5.05 -17.23
C VAL A 105 22.55 -5.44 -15.80
N SER A 106 23.41 -6.43 -15.63
CA SER A 106 23.89 -6.89 -14.33
C SER A 106 25.38 -6.62 -14.18
N LEU A 107 25.75 -5.85 -13.15
CA LEU A 107 27.13 -5.45 -12.91
C LEU A 107 27.62 -5.83 -11.52
N THR A 108 28.86 -6.28 -11.38
CA THR A 108 29.49 -6.40 -10.05
C THR A 108 30.19 -5.11 -9.59
N GLY A 109 30.15 -4.08 -10.45
CA GLY A 109 30.86 -2.82 -10.31
C GLY A 109 30.06 -1.66 -10.90
N SER A 110 30.75 -0.59 -11.28
CA SER A 110 30.11 0.68 -11.69
C SER A 110 29.57 0.70 -13.12
N LEU A 111 28.53 1.50 -13.32
CA LEU A 111 28.12 2.04 -14.61
C LEU A 111 28.64 3.47 -14.76
N ILE A 112 29.46 3.72 -15.78
CA ILE A 112 30.05 5.03 -16.09
C ILE A 112 29.52 5.48 -17.46
N VAL A 113 28.84 6.61 -17.50
CA VAL A 113 28.36 7.23 -18.76
C VAL A 113 29.14 8.52 -19.00
N GLU A 114 30.04 8.49 -19.97
CA GLU A 114 30.87 9.63 -20.34
C GLU A 114 30.05 10.72 -21.03
N PRO A 115 30.41 12.02 -20.85
CA PRO A 115 29.72 13.13 -21.49
C PRO A 115 29.53 12.93 -23.00
N GLY A 116 28.34 13.28 -23.50
CA GLY A 116 27.95 13.11 -24.91
C GLY A 116 27.32 11.75 -25.24
N SER A 117 27.46 10.75 -24.36
CA SER A 117 26.79 9.46 -24.52
C SER A 117 25.36 9.46 -23.95
N LEU A 118 24.50 8.57 -24.44
CA LEU A 118 23.11 8.41 -24.01
C LEU A 118 22.82 6.96 -23.65
N VAL A 119 22.23 6.73 -22.48
CA VAL A 119 21.76 5.41 -22.05
C VAL A 119 20.29 5.47 -21.67
N VAL A 120 19.48 4.61 -22.26
CA VAL A 120 18.04 4.53 -22.02
C VAL A 120 17.65 3.10 -21.65
N PHE A 121 17.08 2.93 -20.46
CA PHE A 121 16.36 1.72 -20.08
C PHE A 121 14.88 1.91 -20.39
N ASN A 122 14.34 1.08 -21.28
CA ASN A 122 12.90 1.08 -21.56
C ASN A 122 12.10 0.53 -20.37
N ASN A 123 10.77 0.65 -20.42
CA ASN A 123 9.91 0.07 -19.40
C ASN A 123 10.24 -1.41 -19.17
N ASN A 124 10.34 -1.85 -17.92
CA ASN A 124 10.72 -3.21 -17.52
C ASN A 124 12.14 -3.67 -17.94
N ALA A 125 13.01 -2.75 -18.33
CA ALA A 125 14.45 -2.99 -18.38
C ALA A 125 15.09 -2.69 -17.02
N ASN A 126 15.96 -3.55 -16.54
CA ASN A 126 16.55 -3.42 -15.20
C ASN A 126 18.05 -3.16 -15.26
N LEU A 127 18.54 -2.31 -14.36
CA LEU A 127 19.94 -2.30 -13.96
C LEU A 127 19.99 -2.94 -12.59
N ILE A 128 20.76 -4.02 -12.43
CA ILE A 128 21.01 -4.71 -11.15
C ILE A 128 22.51 -4.67 -10.91
N GLN A 129 22.91 -4.34 -9.68
CA GLN A 129 24.32 -4.34 -9.34
C GLN A 129 24.53 -5.02 -8.00
N ASP A 130 25.55 -5.87 -7.89
CA ASP A 130 26.00 -6.43 -6.63
C ASP A 130 27.07 -5.55 -6.00
N GLY A 131 27.08 -5.40 -4.67
CA GLY A 131 28.05 -4.56 -3.96
C GLY A 131 27.51 -3.23 -3.42
N THR A 132 27.95 -2.85 -2.23
CA THR A 132 27.45 -1.69 -1.46
C THR A 132 28.14 -0.36 -1.84
N THR A 133 29.11 -0.38 -2.76
CA THR A 133 30.00 0.77 -3.04
C THR A 133 30.17 1.10 -4.53
N ASN A 134 29.38 0.50 -5.43
CA ASN A 134 29.55 0.79 -6.86
C ASN A 134 29.23 2.26 -7.13
N THR A 135 30.25 2.98 -7.58
CA THR A 135 30.16 4.43 -7.81
C THR A 135 29.77 4.66 -9.26
N ASN A 136 28.46 4.75 -9.50
CA ASN A 136 27.94 5.11 -10.81
C ASN A 136 28.22 6.59 -11.13
N SER A 137 28.39 6.92 -12.41
CA SER A 137 28.54 8.30 -12.87
C SER A 137 27.90 8.52 -14.25
N GLY A 138 27.53 9.76 -14.53
CA GLY A 138 26.80 10.14 -15.74
C GLY A 138 25.31 9.82 -15.68
N ALA A 139 24.52 10.57 -16.44
CA ALA A 139 23.06 10.45 -16.41
C ALA A 139 22.58 9.33 -17.35
N ILE A 140 21.61 8.56 -16.88
CA ILE A 140 20.81 7.63 -17.68
C ILE A 140 19.35 8.06 -17.68
N ILE A 141 18.57 7.50 -18.60
CA ILE A 141 17.11 7.62 -18.62
C ILE A 141 16.49 6.27 -18.26
N ILE A 142 15.69 6.23 -17.19
CA ILE A 142 14.83 5.08 -16.85
C ILE A 142 13.39 5.42 -17.22
N LYS A 143 12.82 4.70 -18.19
CA LYS A 143 11.40 4.83 -18.56
C LYS A 143 10.55 3.89 -17.70
N ARG A 144 9.41 4.39 -17.22
CA ARG A 144 8.42 3.59 -16.48
C ARG A 144 7.00 3.92 -16.89
N ASN A 145 6.23 2.89 -17.19
CA ASN A 145 4.82 2.99 -17.51
C ASN A 145 4.00 3.00 -16.22
N SER A 146 3.02 3.90 -16.14
CA SER A 146 1.96 3.83 -15.15
C SER A 146 1.01 2.65 -15.43
N SER A 147 0.12 2.36 -14.48
CA SER A 147 -1.12 1.65 -14.79
C SER A 147 -1.97 2.43 -15.81
N LEU A 148 -3.06 1.85 -16.32
CA LEU A 148 -3.98 2.62 -17.16
C LEU A 148 -4.65 3.69 -16.31
N LEU A 149 -4.52 4.96 -16.70
CA LEU A 149 -5.03 6.09 -15.94
C LEU A 149 -5.79 7.03 -16.87
N LYS A 150 -6.65 7.86 -16.30
CA LYS A 150 -7.36 8.96 -16.96
C LYS A 150 -6.84 10.29 -16.44
N ARG A 151 -7.13 11.36 -17.16
CA ARG A 151 -6.93 12.72 -16.66
C ARG A 151 -7.60 12.87 -15.30
N LEU A 152 -6.97 13.65 -14.42
CA LEU A 152 -7.32 13.85 -13.01
C LEU A 152 -6.89 12.72 -12.06
N ASP A 153 -6.46 11.57 -12.57
CA ASP A 153 -5.93 10.50 -11.73
C ASP A 153 -4.53 10.82 -11.22
N TYR A 154 -4.15 10.10 -10.17
CA TYR A 154 -2.90 10.28 -9.46
C TYR A 154 -2.11 8.98 -9.39
N THR A 155 -0.79 9.10 -9.24
CA THR A 155 0.10 7.97 -8.97
C THR A 155 1.19 8.39 -8.00
N LEU A 156 1.62 7.43 -7.17
CA LEU A 156 2.76 7.57 -6.29
C LEU A 156 4.05 7.21 -7.04
N TRP A 157 4.93 8.19 -7.20
CA TRP A 157 6.21 8.04 -7.88
C TRP A 157 7.39 8.23 -6.93
N SER A 158 8.46 7.49 -7.16
CA SER A 158 9.77 7.70 -6.53
C SER A 158 10.87 7.58 -7.60
N SER A 159 12.05 8.14 -7.37
CA SER A 159 13.10 8.14 -8.39
C SER A 159 14.09 7.00 -8.19
N PRO A 160 14.41 6.21 -9.23
CA PRO A 160 15.48 5.22 -9.23
C PRO A 160 16.87 5.82 -9.53
N VAL A 161 16.95 7.13 -9.71
CA VAL A 161 18.17 7.87 -10.05
C VAL A 161 18.33 9.08 -9.13
N ALA A 162 19.58 9.46 -8.86
CA ALA A 162 19.95 10.70 -8.20
C ALA A 162 20.24 11.79 -9.24
N GLY A 163 19.85 13.03 -8.96
CA GLY A 163 20.14 14.14 -9.87
C GLY A 163 19.34 15.39 -9.57
N THR A 164 19.32 16.29 -10.55
CA THR A 164 18.66 17.60 -10.45
C THR A 164 17.29 17.64 -11.15
N GLN A 165 16.77 16.48 -11.58
CA GLN A 165 15.43 16.42 -12.18
C GLN A 165 14.38 16.88 -11.16
N THR A 166 13.67 17.95 -11.49
CA THR A 166 12.56 18.47 -10.70
C THR A 166 11.29 17.67 -10.98
N LEU A 167 10.32 17.73 -10.06
CA LEU A 167 9.03 17.07 -10.27
C LEU A 167 8.32 17.61 -11.52
N LEU A 168 8.47 18.90 -11.81
CA LEU A 168 7.92 19.51 -13.03
C LEU A 168 8.64 18.98 -14.28
N ALA A 169 9.96 18.80 -14.24
CA ALA A 169 10.70 18.22 -15.37
C ALA A 169 10.30 16.76 -15.65
N PHE A 170 9.87 16.01 -14.62
CA PHE A 170 9.32 14.66 -14.77
C PHE A 170 7.91 14.65 -15.40
N SER A 171 7.06 15.61 -15.04
CA SER A 171 5.70 15.72 -15.58
C SER A 171 5.34 17.17 -15.97
N PRO A 172 5.89 17.68 -17.09
CA PRO A 172 5.82 19.11 -17.44
C PRO A 172 4.39 19.60 -17.73
N GLU A 173 3.54 18.69 -18.19
CA GLU A 173 2.14 18.96 -18.56
C GLU A 173 1.17 18.76 -17.38
N THR A 174 1.67 18.39 -16.20
CA THR A 174 0.87 18.40 -14.97
C THR A 174 0.73 19.82 -14.45
N SER A 175 -0.49 20.18 -14.05
CA SER A 175 -0.81 21.52 -13.56
C SER A 175 0.10 21.96 -12.39
N ASN A 176 0.75 23.11 -12.57
CA ASN A 176 1.65 23.75 -11.59
C ASN A 176 1.26 25.21 -11.30
N ILE A 177 0.03 25.62 -11.63
CA ILE A 177 -0.40 27.02 -11.48
C ILE A 177 -0.60 27.33 -9.99
N SER A 178 0.35 28.05 -9.42
CA SER A 178 0.32 28.51 -8.04
C SER A 178 -0.73 29.61 -7.80
N PRO A 179 -1.37 29.69 -6.62
CA PRO A 179 -1.33 28.71 -5.52
C PRO A 179 -2.43 27.63 -5.63
N ASN A 180 -3.43 27.86 -6.49
CA ASN A 180 -4.71 27.15 -6.40
C ASN A 180 -4.78 25.85 -7.22
N ASN A 181 -3.81 25.59 -8.09
CA ASN A 181 -3.87 24.45 -9.01
C ASN A 181 -2.51 23.79 -9.24
N ILE A 182 -1.73 23.61 -8.18
CA ILE A 182 -0.54 22.76 -8.19
C ILE A 182 -0.98 21.32 -7.90
N ARG A 183 -0.55 20.37 -8.73
CA ARG A 183 -0.98 18.96 -8.67
C ARG A 183 0.17 17.97 -8.39
N PHE A 184 1.09 18.43 -7.55
CA PHE A 184 2.23 17.70 -7.03
C PHE A 184 2.21 17.79 -5.52
N TYR A 185 2.34 16.65 -4.84
CA TYR A 185 2.14 16.58 -3.40
C TYR A 185 3.20 15.71 -2.72
N LYS A 186 3.57 16.13 -1.51
CA LYS A 186 4.29 15.32 -0.53
C LYS A 186 3.31 14.87 0.54
N TYR A 187 3.55 13.71 1.13
CA TYR A 187 2.78 13.31 2.30
C TYR A 187 3.36 13.92 3.57
N ASN A 188 2.49 14.39 4.46
CA ASN A 188 2.85 14.92 5.75
C ASN A 188 2.36 13.98 6.86
N THR A 189 3.31 13.26 7.46
CA THR A 189 3.05 12.27 8.52
C THR A 189 2.42 12.87 9.77
N ASN A 190 2.65 14.14 10.09
CA ASN A 190 2.06 14.77 11.28
C ASN A 190 0.57 15.07 11.11
N THR A 191 0.15 15.41 9.89
CA THR A 191 -1.24 15.78 9.59
C THR A 191 -2.02 14.64 8.94
N ASN A 192 -1.34 13.61 8.44
CA ASN A 192 -1.86 12.56 7.56
C ASN A 192 -2.48 13.11 6.27
N LEU A 193 -1.96 14.24 5.77
CA LEU A 193 -2.46 14.91 4.57
C LEU A 193 -1.40 15.00 3.49
N TYR A 194 -1.87 15.24 2.26
CA TYR A 194 -1.02 15.58 1.13
C TYR A 194 -0.84 17.09 1.05
N ASP A 195 0.38 17.55 1.29
CA ASP A 195 0.76 18.96 1.18
C ASP A 195 1.24 19.26 -0.25
N VAL A 196 0.73 20.35 -0.81
CA VAL A 196 1.21 20.88 -2.10
C VAL A 196 2.69 21.22 -1.99
N THR A 197 3.47 20.84 -3.01
CA THR A 197 4.89 21.18 -3.11
C THR A 197 5.17 21.92 -4.41
N ASP A 198 6.10 22.89 -4.40
CA ASP A 198 6.50 23.61 -5.62
C ASP A 198 7.31 22.67 -6.53
N PRO A 199 6.75 22.26 -7.69
CA PRO A 199 7.38 21.26 -8.54
C PRO A 199 8.53 21.84 -9.37
N SER A 200 8.67 23.17 -9.45
CA SER A 200 9.73 23.83 -10.22
C SER A 200 11.09 23.83 -9.50
N THR A 201 11.06 23.72 -8.17
CA THR A 201 12.25 23.73 -7.31
C THR A 201 12.46 22.42 -6.56
N THR A 202 11.41 21.61 -6.39
CA THR A 202 11.51 20.31 -5.71
C THR A 202 12.04 19.24 -6.65
N THR A 203 13.14 18.60 -6.26
CA THR A 203 13.66 17.38 -6.89
C THR A 203 13.14 16.13 -6.19
N PHE A 204 13.28 14.98 -6.84
CA PHE A 204 13.05 13.68 -6.19
C PHE A 204 14.13 13.45 -5.13
N ALA A 205 13.71 13.41 -3.87
CA ALA A 205 14.54 12.93 -2.78
C ALA A 205 14.65 11.41 -2.83
N ASN A 206 15.79 10.90 -2.36
CA ASN A 206 16.06 9.47 -2.39
C ASN A 206 15.06 8.68 -1.53
N ALA A 207 14.64 7.50 -2.01
CA ALA A 207 13.65 6.61 -1.37
C ALA A 207 12.33 7.31 -0.93
N THR A 208 12.03 8.49 -1.47
CA THR A 208 10.87 9.30 -1.08
C THR A 208 9.79 9.18 -2.15
N GLY A 209 8.54 9.00 -1.74
CA GLY A 209 7.40 8.97 -2.66
C GLY A 209 6.73 10.34 -2.82
N TYR A 210 6.15 10.57 -3.98
CA TYR A 210 5.44 11.80 -4.34
C TYR A 210 4.12 11.44 -5.04
N LEU A 211 3.03 12.08 -4.63
CA LEU A 211 1.75 11.93 -5.32
C LEU A 211 1.68 12.98 -6.44
N ILE A 212 1.63 12.52 -7.69
CA ILE A 212 1.62 13.38 -8.87
C ILE A 212 0.36 13.08 -9.67
N ARG A 213 -0.40 14.12 -10.02
CA ARG A 213 -1.52 13.97 -10.95
C ARG A 213 -0.99 13.77 -12.36
N ILE A 214 -1.64 12.90 -13.11
CA ILE A 214 -1.34 12.69 -14.52
C ILE A 214 -1.48 14.01 -15.31
N PRO A 215 -0.64 14.23 -16.34
CA PRO A 215 -0.71 15.39 -17.22
C PRO A 215 -2.09 15.82 -17.69
N ASN A 216 -2.27 17.13 -17.86
CA ASN A 216 -3.55 17.70 -18.31
C ASN A 216 -3.91 17.35 -19.76
N ASN A 217 -2.91 16.97 -20.56
CA ASN A 217 -3.10 16.49 -21.93
C ASN A 217 -3.44 14.99 -22.02
N HIS A 218 -3.51 14.27 -20.89
CA HIS A 218 -3.88 12.85 -20.87
C HIS A 218 -5.39 12.67 -21.18
N PRO A 219 -5.81 11.52 -21.76
CA PRO A 219 -7.21 11.27 -22.08
C PRO A 219 -8.13 11.30 -20.85
N ALA A 220 -9.30 11.93 -20.98
CA ALA A 220 -10.24 12.08 -19.86
C ALA A 220 -11.16 10.87 -19.65
N THR A 221 -11.42 10.08 -20.69
CA THR A 221 -12.45 9.03 -20.69
C THR A 221 -11.88 7.63 -20.79
N THR A 222 -10.91 7.43 -21.68
CA THR A 222 -10.24 6.15 -21.91
C THR A 222 -9.03 6.01 -20.98
N PRO A 223 -8.98 4.99 -20.10
CA PRO A 223 -7.77 4.67 -19.35
C PRO A 223 -6.62 4.35 -20.32
N THR A 224 -5.51 5.06 -20.22
CA THR A 224 -4.30 4.83 -21.04
C THR A 224 -3.03 4.91 -20.19
N ILE A 225 -1.98 4.22 -20.65
CA ILE A 225 -0.66 4.27 -20.02
C ILE A 225 -0.07 5.68 -20.18
N TRP A 226 0.59 6.17 -19.14
CA TRP A 226 1.52 7.30 -19.21
C TRP A 226 2.94 6.81 -18.94
N THR A 227 3.90 7.22 -19.77
CA THR A 227 5.31 6.82 -19.63
C THR A 227 6.11 7.94 -18.96
N GLY A 228 6.44 7.77 -17.68
CA GLY A 228 7.36 8.62 -16.96
C GLY A 228 8.82 8.35 -17.35
N GLN A 229 9.66 9.37 -17.26
CA GLN A 229 11.09 9.28 -17.56
C GLN A 229 11.90 9.89 -16.43
N PHE A 230 12.65 9.06 -15.72
CA PHE A 230 13.60 9.50 -14.71
C PHE A 230 14.96 9.72 -15.34
N ALA A 231 15.57 10.88 -15.10
CA ALA A 231 16.87 11.23 -15.68
C ALA A 231 17.87 11.62 -14.58
N GLY A 232 18.99 10.90 -14.50
CA GLY A 232 19.99 11.10 -13.45
C GLY A 232 21.00 9.97 -13.36
N VAL A 233 21.89 10.03 -12.37
CA VAL A 233 22.85 8.96 -12.07
C VAL A 233 22.11 7.80 -11.40
N PRO A 234 22.23 6.56 -11.90
CA PRO A 234 21.52 5.42 -11.32
C PRO A 234 21.93 5.16 -9.88
N ASN A 235 20.92 4.99 -9.03
CA ASN A 235 21.11 4.68 -7.62
C ASN A 235 21.62 3.25 -7.43
N ASN A 236 22.55 3.07 -6.49
CA ASN A 236 23.10 1.79 -6.08
C ASN A 236 23.61 1.84 -4.64
N GLY A 237 23.63 0.69 -3.98
CA GLY A 237 24.17 0.53 -2.62
C GLY A 237 23.08 0.71 -1.57
N ASP A 238 23.51 0.94 -0.33
CA ASP A 238 22.58 0.99 0.80
C ASP A 238 22.00 2.39 0.96
N TYR A 239 20.70 2.46 1.19
CA TYR A 239 19.98 3.71 1.44
C TYR A 239 19.17 3.63 2.72
N THR A 240 19.28 4.66 3.55
CA THR A 240 18.43 4.83 4.72
C THR A 240 17.52 6.03 4.53
N TYR A 241 16.22 5.80 4.59
CA TYR A 241 15.19 6.84 4.69
C TYR A 241 14.85 7.08 6.16
N THR A 242 14.89 8.33 6.60
CA THR A 242 14.49 8.70 7.96
C THR A 242 12.98 8.89 8.03
N MET A 243 12.28 7.95 8.65
CA MET A 243 10.85 7.99 8.90
C MET A 243 10.49 9.04 9.94
N ALA A 244 9.37 9.72 9.68
CA ALA A 244 8.71 10.57 10.64
C ALA A 244 7.77 9.75 11.52
N ASP A 245 7.71 10.10 12.81
CA ASP A 245 6.81 9.51 13.80
C ASP A 245 6.32 10.62 14.75
N TYR A 246 5.00 10.83 14.77
CA TYR A 246 4.34 11.82 15.64
C TYR A 246 3.34 11.15 16.60
N GLY A 247 3.54 9.87 16.90
CA GLY A 247 2.68 9.07 17.77
C GLY A 247 1.64 8.23 17.03
N VAL A 248 0.88 7.43 17.78
CA VAL A 248 -0.08 6.45 17.24
C VAL A 248 -1.05 7.12 16.26
N GLY A 249 -1.18 6.52 15.07
CA GLY A 249 -2.01 7.04 13.98
C GLY A 249 -1.35 8.12 13.13
N LYS A 250 -0.14 8.57 13.46
CA LYS A 250 0.65 9.58 12.72
C LYS A 250 2.08 9.10 12.46
N ARG A 251 2.17 7.90 11.87
CA ARG A 251 3.42 7.16 11.61
C ARG A 251 3.56 6.68 10.17
N PHE A 252 2.61 7.05 9.32
CA PHE A 252 2.65 6.68 7.91
C PHE A 252 3.71 7.50 7.19
N ASN A 253 4.51 6.84 6.37
CA ASN A 253 5.57 7.46 5.60
C ASN A 253 5.40 7.07 4.13
N LEU A 254 5.35 8.07 3.26
CA LEU A 254 5.32 7.87 1.82
C LEU A 254 6.75 7.72 1.28
N VAL A 255 7.11 6.49 0.96
CA VAL A 255 8.44 6.09 0.49
C VAL A 255 8.34 5.53 -0.94
N GLY A 256 9.44 5.07 -1.50
CA GLY A 256 9.41 4.36 -2.76
C GLY A 256 10.70 3.64 -3.09
N ASN A 257 10.65 2.81 -4.14
CA ASN A 257 11.79 2.04 -4.59
C ASN A 257 12.90 2.97 -5.14
N PRO A 258 14.07 3.06 -4.49
CA PRO A 258 15.14 3.94 -4.91
C PRO A 258 16.00 3.35 -6.03
N TYR A 259 15.79 2.11 -6.47
CA TYR A 259 16.68 1.42 -7.40
C TYR A 259 16.13 1.32 -8.82
N PRO A 260 17.01 1.26 -9.84
CA PRO A 260 16.65 0.92 -11.21
C PRO A 260 16.42 -0.59 -11.43
N SER A 261 15.94 -1.30 -10.39
CA SER A 261 15.48 -2.69 -10.40
C SER A 261 14.25 -2.84 -9.49
N PRO A 262 13.37 -3.83 -9.71
CA PRO A 262 12.34 -4.16 -8.74
C PRO A 262 12.92 -4.66 -7.41
N LEU A 263 12.14 -4.52 -6.33
CA LEU A 263 12.46 -5.06 -5.01
C LEU A 263 11.52 -6.20 -4.64
N ASP A 264 12.02 -7.17 -3.88
CA ASP A 264 11.20 -8.14 -3.18
C ASP A 264 10.62 -7.51 -1.90
N ALA A 265 9.30 -7.41 -1.85
CA ALA A 265 8.57 -6.81 -0.73
C ALA A 265 8.75 -7.61 0.57
N THR A 266 8.93 -8.93 0.49
CA THR A 266 9.15 -9.77 1.66
C THR A 266 10.53 -9.49 2.23
N SER A 267 11.57 -9.52 1.39
CA SER A 267 12.94 -9.16 1.83
C SER A 267 12.98 -7.76 2.44
N PHE A 268 12.31 -6.78 1.82
CA PHE A 268 12.21 -5.41 2.32
C PHE A 268 11.54 -5.34 3.70
N VAL A 269 10.38 -5.98 3.88
CA VAL A 269 9.67 -5.96 5.16
C VAL A 269 10.44 -6.73 6.23
N THR A 270 11.01 -7.89 5.91
CA THR A 270 11.81 -8.68 6.86
C THR A 270 13.04 -7.92 7.33
N ALA A 271 13.78 -7.25 6.44
CA ALA A 271 14.93 -6.45 6.82
C ALA A 271 14.59 -5.21 7.68
N ASN A 272 13.32 -4.78 7.66
CA ASN A 272 12.84 -3.61 8.38
C ASN A 272 11.85 -3.94 9.50
N SER A 273 11.73 -5.21 9.93
CA SER A 273 10.69 -5.67 10.85
C SER A 273 10.68 -4.97 12.21
N ASP A 274 11.83 -4.46 12.66
CA ASP A 274 11.93 -3.73 13.93
C ASP A 274 11.43 -2.27 13.81
N ASN A 275 11.44 -1.73 12.58
CA ASN A 275 11.19 -0.31 12.31
C ASN A 275 9.80 -0.04 11.74
N ILE A 276 9.21 -1.00 11.00
CA ILE A 276 7.87 -0.86 10.41
C ILE A 276 6.92 -1.97 10.86
N THR A 277 5.61 -1.69 10.80
CA THR A 277 4.56 -2.69 11.10
C THR A 277 4.52 -3.84 10.08
N GLY A 278 5.16 -3.66 8.93
CA GLY A 278 5.29 -4.65 7.86
C GLY A 278 4.12 -4.71 6.87
N THR A 279 3.14 -3.81 7.02
CA THR A 279 2.10 -3.59 6.01
C THR A 279 2.57 -2.58 4.96
N LEU A 280 2.36 -2.89 3.68
CA LEU A 280 2.61 -1.97 2.56
C LEU A 280 1.30 -1.52 1.94
N TYR A 281 1.16 -0.23 1.64
CA TYR A 281 -0.03 0.30 0.98
C TYR A 281 0.30 0.94 -0.37
N PHE A 282 -0.41 0.49 -1.40
CA PHE A 282 -0.19 0.93 -2.77
C PHE A 282 -1.39 1.72 -3.27
N TRP A 283 -1.15 2.95 -3.74
CA TRP A 283 -2.20 3.78 -4.33
C TRP A 283 -2.68 3.18 -5.65
N ARG A 284 -3.98 2.90 -5.74
CA ARG A 284 -4.67 2.46 -6.96
C ARG A 284 -6.04 3.14 -7.00
N LYS A 285 -6.19 4.19 -7.81
CA LYS A 285 -7.46 4.91 -7.89
C LYS A 285 -7.63 5.59 -9.24
N THR A 286 -8.67 5.19 -9.96
CA THR A 286 -9.03 5.72 -11.28
C THR A 286 -10.36 6.47 -11.18
N ASN A 287 -10.34 7.78 -10.89
CA ASN A 287 -11.49 8.69 -10.82
C ASN A 287 -12.74 8.13 -10.09
N ASN A 288 -12.55 7.22 -9.14
CA ASN A 288 -13.62 6.57 -8.38
C ASN A 288 -13.63 7.12 -6.95
N ALA A 289 -14.65 7.86 -6.55
CA ALA A 289 -14.73 8.42 -5.20
C ALA A 289 -15.24 7.43 -4.14
N LEU A 290 -15.86 6.32 -4.54
CA LEU A 290 -16.60 5.41 -3.65
C LEU A 290 -15.67 4.45 -2.88
N ASN A 291 -14.66 3.91 -3.57
CA ASN A 291 -13.78 2.88 -3.02
C ASN A 291 -12.53 3.48 -2.37
N ALA A 292 -11.91 2.67 -1.50
CA ALA A 292 -10.61 2.96 -0.90
C ALA A 292 -9.57 3.31 -1.96
N ALA A 293 -8.64 4.22 -1.65
CA ALA A 293 -7.57 4.61 -2.58
C ALA A 293 -6.40 3.63 -2.59
N TYR A 294 -6.29 2.79 -1.57
CA TYR A 294 -5.12 1.93 -1.37
C TYR A 294 -5.50 0.46 -1.40
N CYS A 295 -4.67 -0.33 -2.09
CA CYS A 295 -4.59 -1.76 -1.87
C CYS A 295 -3.60 -2.03 -0.73
N THR A 296 -3.83 -3.12 0.00
CA THR A 296 -3.02 -3.50 1.16
C THR A 296 -2.27 -4.79 0.88
N TRP A 297 -0.98 -4.83 1.18
CA TRP A 297 -0.16 -6.03 1.09
C TRP A 297 0.52 -6.30 2.43
N SER A 298 0.59 -7.57 2.81
CA SER A 298 1.43 -8.08 3.89
C SER A 298 2.05 -9.42 3.45
N THR A 299 2.90 -10.01 4.27
CA THR A 299 3.46 -11.34 3.98
C THR A 299 2.38 -12.43 3.91
N LEU A 300 1.20 -12.21 4.49
CA LEU A 300 0.08 -13.14 4.41
C LEU A 300 -0.62 -13.10 3.04
N GLY A 301 -0.74 -11.93 2.43
CA GLY A 301 -1.36 -11.77 1.13
C GLY A 301 -1.69 -10.34 0.75
N PHE A 302 -2.61 -10.20 -0.18
CA PHE A 302 -3.03 -8.94 -0.78
C PHE A 302 -4.54 -8.76 -0.62
N VAL A 303 -4.96 -7.51 -0.39
CA VAL A 303 -6.35 -7.07 -0.38
C VAL A 303 -6.51 -5.97 -1.42
N THR A 304 -7.39 -6.20 -2.38
CA THR A 304 -7.71 -5.24 -3.44
C THR A 304 -8.68 -4.16 -2.95
N ASN A 305 -8.79 -3.08 -3.71
CA ASN A 305 -9.84 -2.07 -3.56
C ASN A 305 -10.84 -2.08 -4.72
N GLU A 306 -10.81 -3.14 -5.56
CA GLU A 306 -11.65 -3.34 -6.75
C GLU A 306 -11.50 -2.24 -7.82
N ASP A 307 -10.43 -1.44 -7.77
CA ASP A 307 -10.10 -0.64 -8.94
C ASP A 307 -9.76 -1.60 -10.10
N PRO A 308 -10.27 -1.37 -11.33
CA PRO A 308 -9.97 -2.26 -12.46
C PRO A 308 -8.48 -2.38 -12.80
N GLN A 309 -7.65 -1.48 -12.27
CA GLN A 309 -6.20 -1.46 -12.45
C GLN A 309 -5.44 -1.88 -11.19
N ALA A 310 -6.15 -2.26 -10.12
CA ALA A 310 -5.57 -2.90 -8.97
C ALA A 310 -5.19 -4.34 -9.33
N VAL A 311 -3.91 -4.65 -9.19
CA VAL A 311 -3.38 -5.98 -9.42
C VAL A 311 -2.45 -6.31 -8.26
N ASP A 312 -2.54 -7.54 -7.77
CA ASP A 312 -1.67 -8.05 -6.71
C ASP A 312 -0.20 -7.82 -7.10
N PRO A 313 0.59 -7.07 -6.30
CA PRO A 313 2.02 -6.89 -6.56
C PRO A 313 2.79 -8.21 -6.56
N ASN A 314 2.23 -9.32 -6.09
CA ASN A 314 2.88 -10.62 -5.96
C ASN A 314 4.22 -10.51 -5.20
N GLY A 315 4.26 -9.63 -4.20
CA GLY A 315 5.46 -9.34 -3.43
C GLY A 315 6.54 -8.57 -4.19
N VAL A 316 6.21 -7.86 -5.28
CA VAL A 316 7.16 -7.04 -6.06
C VAL A 316 6.84 -5.56 -5.92
N ILE A 317 7.86 -4.77 -5.53
CA ILE A 317 7.80 -3.30 -5.57
C ILE A 317 8.53 -2.84 -6.84
N GLN A 318 7.78 -2.28 -7.78
CA GLN A 318 8.29 -1.94 -9.11
C GLN A 318 9.20 -0.70 -9.09
N ILE A 319 10.00 -0.55 -10.14
CA ILE A 319 10.86 0.62 -10.33
C ILE A 319 10.01 1.88 -10.44
N GLY A 320 10.40 2.90 -9.69
CA GLY A 320 9.71 4.18 -9.67
C GLY A 320 8.40 4.20 -8.89
N GLN A 321 8.01 3.07 -8.27
CA GLN A 321 6.77 2.95 -7.50
C GLN A 321 6.93 3.54 -6.10
N GLY A 322 6.02 4.45 -5.73
CA GLY A 322 5.85 4.89 -4.35
C GLY A 322 4.81 4.04 -3.59
N PHE A 323 4.98 3.91 -2.28
CA PHE A 323 4.13 3.15 -1.38
C PHE A 323 4.22 3.68 0.05
N PHE A 324 3.25 3.34 0.90
CA PHE A 324 3.29 3.68 2.31
C PHE A 324 3.79 2.54 3.17
N VAL A 325 4.50 2.91 4.23
CA VAL A 325 4.80 2.08 5.40
C VAL A 325 4.31 2.80 6.66
N GLU A 326 4.02 2.07 7.73
CA GLU A 326 3.78 2.64 9.07
C GLU A 326 4.96 2.28 9.99
N ALA A 327 5.56 3.29 10.64
CA ALA A 327 6.60 3.05 11.63
C ALA A 327 6.06 2.42 12.92
N THR A 328 6.89 1.64 13.64
CA THR A 328 6.47 0.93 14.86
C THR A 328 6.31 1.84 16.08
N GLY A 329 6.97 2.99 16.11
CA GLY A 329 7.13 3.80 17.34
C GLY A 329 8.56 3.87 17.85
N ASN A 330 9.37 2.86 17.54
CA ASN A 330 10.71 2.69 18.10
C ASN A 330 11.82 2.84 17.05
N GLY A 331 11.49 2.63 15.77
CA GLY A 331 12.42 2.73 14.65
C GLY A 331 12.13 3.93 13.77
N THR A 332 13.18 4.71 13.47
CA THR A 332 13.11 5.84 12.52
C THR A 332 13.90 5.60 11.24
N ALA A 333 14.69 4.53 11.15
CA ALA A 333 15.47 4.21 9.97
C ALA A 333 14.74 3.14 9.13
N LEU A 334 14.48 3.45 7.87
CA LEU A 334 13.98 2.51 6.88
C LEU A 334 15.09 2.24 5.87
N ASN A 335 15.56 1.00 5.81
CA ASN A 335 16.73 0.62 5.04
C ASN A 335 16.34 -0.08 3.74
N PHE A 336 17.08 0.25 2.69
CA PHE A 336 17.08 -0.39 1.40
C PHE A 336 18.51 -0.84 1.13
N ASP A 337 18.69 -2.06 0.63
CA ASP A 337 19.99 -2.55 0.20
C ASP A 337 19.87 -3.38 -1.08
N ASN A 338 21.02 -3.72 -1.66
CA ASN A 338 21.07 -4.48 -2.90
C ASN A 338 20.56 -5.92 -2.77
N THR A 339 20.48 -6.49 -1.56
CA THR A 339 19.97 -7.86 -1.35
C THR A 339 18.46 -7.96 -1.54
N MET A 340 17.76 -6.82 -1.48
CA MET A 340 16.32 -6.74 -1.74
C MET A 340 15.98 -6.72 -3.24
N ARG A 341 16.96 -6.48 -4.12
CA ARG A 341 16.74 -6.31 -5.57
C ARG A 341 16.52 -7.66 -6.24
N ILE A 342 15.57 -7.73 -7.18
CA ILE A 342 15.22 -8.98 -7.87
C ILE A 342 15.22 -8.83 -9.39
N PHE A 343 15.52 -9.93 -10.07
CA PHE A 343 15.35 -10.10 -11.50
C PHE A 343 13.87 -10.34 -11.81
N ASN A 344 13.12 -9.27 -12.02
CA ASN A 344 11.72 -9.33 -12.45
C ASN A 344 11.47 -8.35 -13.58
N HIS A 345 10.86 -8.82 -14.67
CA HIS A 345 10.54 -8.00 -15.86
C HIS A 345 9.05 -7.96 -16.14
N ASP A 346 8.27 -8.70 -15.36
CA ASP A 346 6.85 -8.84 -15.58
C ASP A 346 6.13 -7.54 -15.26
N ASN A 347 5.22 -7.15 -16.14
CA ASN A 347 4.16 -6.18 -15.83
C ASN A 347 3.03 -6.85 -15.00
N GLN A 348 3.39 -7.89 -14.24
CA GLN A 348 2.60 -8.95 -13.59
C GLN A 348 2.18 -10.12 -14.50
N PHE A 349 2.90 -11.24 -14.36
CA PHE A 349 2.43 -12.61 -14.56
C PHE A 349 3.09 -13.51 -13.50
N PHE A 350 2.40 -14.61 -13.17
CA PHE A 350 2.56 -15.44 -11.96
C PHE A 350 4.00 -15.85 -11.61
N ARG A 351 4.41 -15.66 -10.34
CA ARG A 351 5.51 -16.47 -9.78
C ARG A 351 5.05 -17.91 -9.63
N THR A 352 5.84 -18.84 -10.15
CA THR A 352 5.85 -20.24 -9.71
C THR A 352 6.37 -20.27 -8.27
N ALA A 353 5.65 -21.02 -7.41
CA ALA A 353 5.81 -21.09 -5.97
C ALA A 353 7.27 -21.31 -5.51
N ALA A 354 7.79 -20.38 -4.72
CA ALA A 354 8.97 -20.58 -3.90
C ALA A 354 8.60 -20.39 -2.43
N ASN A 355 8.81 -21.47 -1.66
CA ASN A 355 8.59 -21.63 -0.22
C ASN A 355 7.12 -21.70 0.22
N ASN A 356 6.58 -22.92 0.17
CA ASN A 356 5.29 -23.31 0.73
C ASN A 356 5.27 -23.14 2.26
N VAL A 357 5.21 -21.90 2.73
CA VAL A 357 4.60 -21.63 4.03
C VAL A 357 3.13 -22.01 3.87
N GLU A 358 2.69 -22.99 4.65
CA GLU A 358 1.27 -23.37 4.67
C GLU A 358 0.43 -22.15 5.03
N LYS A 359 -0.44 -21.74 4.10
CA LYS A 359 -1.38 -20.64 4.28
C LYS A 359 -2.76 -21.19 3.93
N ASN A 360 -3.69 -20.97 4.84
CA ASN A 360 -5.10 -21.30 4.66
C ASN A 360 -5.86 -19.99 4.77
N ARG A 361 -6.38 -19.46 3.66
CA ARG A 361 -6.86 -18.07 3.58
C ARG A 361 -8.27 -17.95 3.05
N ILE A 362 -8.96 -16.90 3.50
CA ILE A 362 -10.33 -16.53 3.15
C ILE A 362 -10.34 -15.05 2.81
N TRP A 363 -10.89 -14.70 1.65
CA TRP A 363 -11.18 -13.31 1.28
C TRP A 363 -12.67 -13.08 1.30
N LEU A 364 -13.09 -12.04 2.03
CA LEU A 364 -14.48 -11.61 2.11
C LEU A 364 -14.62 -10.23 1.48
N ASN A 365 -15.60 -10.08 0.60
CA ASN A 365 -15.98 -8.79 0.04
C ASN A 365 -17.23 -8.28 0.73
N VAL A 366 -17.33 -6.97 0.92
CA VAL A 366 -18.60 -6.27 1.13
C VAL A 366 -18.88 -5.35 -0.05
N THR A 367 -20.09 -5.43 -0.60
CA THR A 367 -20.51 -4.61 -1.74
C THR A 367 -21.88 -3.98 -1.53
N ASN A 368 -22.22 -2.97 -2.34
CA ASN A 368 -23.60 -2.49 -2.50
C ASN A 368 -23.96 -2.23 -3.96
N ALA A 369 -25.23 -1.97 -4.24
CA ALA A 369 -25.73 -1.68 -5.59
C ALA A 369 -25.17 -0.38 -6.20
N SER A 370 -24.63 0.53 -5.37
CA SER A 370 -23.98 1.76 -5.83
C SER A 370 -22.52 1.56 -6.23
N GLY A 371 -21.98 0.34 -6.10
CA GLY A 371 -20.59 0.01 -6.43
C GLY A 371 -19.58 0.35 -5.32
N ALA A 372 -20.03 0.55 -4.08
CA ALA A 372 -19.12 0.63 -2.94
C ALA A 372 -18.56 -0.77 -2.65
N PHE A 373 -17.26 -0.84 -2.37
CA PHE A 373 -16.53 -2.08 -2.16
C PHE A 373 -15.51 -1.98 -1.03
N SER A 374 -15.34 -3.08 -0.29
CA SER A 374 -14.18 -3.34 0.57
C SER A 374 -13.92 -4.84 0.63
N GLN A 375 -12.67 -5.23 0.80
CA GLN A 375 -12.26 -6.62 0.97
C GLN A 375 -11.43 -6.78 2.26
N THR A 376 -11.52 -7.96 2.88
CA THR A 376 -10.64 -8.36 3.98
C THR A 376 -10.13 -9.77 3.76
N LEU A 377 -8.92 -10.04 4.26
CA LEU A 377 -8.25 -11.32 4.25
C LEU A 377 -8.10 -11.83 5.69
N ILE A 378 -8.58 -13.04 5.94
CA ILE A 378 -8.33 -13.78 7.17
C ILE A 378 -7.58 -15.05 6.81
N GLY A 379 -6.42 -15.28 7.40
CA GLY A 379 -5.60 -16.43 7.09
C GLY A 379 -5.02 -17.10 8.32
N TYR A 380 -4.89 -18.42 8.27
CA TYR A 380 -4.20 -19.23 9.26
C TYR A 380 -2.85 -19.64 8.69
N VAL A 381 -1.78 -19.29 9.40
CA VAL A 381 -0.40 -19.47 8.94
C VAL A 381 0.50 -19.89 10.09
N ALA A 382 1.55 -20.65 9.78
CA ALA A 382 2.53 -21.05 10.79
C ALA A 382 3.19 -19.82 11.45
N ASN A 383 3.41 -19.90 12.77
CA ASN A 383 4.01 -18.87 13.62
C ASN A 383 3.20 -17.57 13.79
N ALA A 384 1.97 -17.47 13.26
CA ALA A 384 1.05 -16.42 13.66
C ALA A 384 0.45 -16.72 15.04
N THR A 385 -0.09 -15.68 15.65
CA THR A 385 -0.77 -15.66 16.94
C THR A 385 -2.20 -15.16 16.76
N GLN A 386 -2.97 -15.08 17.86
CA GLN A 386 -4.27 -14.40 17.85
C GLN A 386 -4.15 -12.89 18.14
N GLY A 387 -2.92 -12.44 18.44
CA GLY A 387 -2.57 -11.04 18.69
C GLY A 387 -2.13 -10.34 17.41
N VAL A 388 -1.37 -9.26 17.57
CA VAL A 388 -0.78 -8.55 16.42
C VAL A 388 0.57 -9.17 16.09
N ASP A 389 0.68 -9.72 14.88
CA ASP A 389 1.90 -10.23 14.29
C ASP A 389 2.41 -9.25 13.22
N ALA A 390 3.54 -8.61 13.52
CA ALA A 390 4.21 -7.72 12.57
C ALA A 390 4.50 -8.46 11.25
N SER A 391 4.39 -7.76 10.13
CA SER A 391 4.51 -8.27 8.75
C SER A 391 3.43 -9.24 8.26
N VAL A 392 2.67 -9.87 9.15
CA VAL A 392 1.56 -10.77 8.79
C VAL A 392 0.25 -9.97 8.75
N ASP A 393 -0.02 -9.22 9.82
CA ASP A 393 -1.23 -8.42 9.93
C ASP A 393 -1.11 -7.10 9.16
N GLY A 394 -2.15 -6.83 8.36
CA GLY A 394 -2.29 -5.63 7.54
C GLY A 394 -3.31 -4.68 8.14
N LYS A 395 -2.86 -3.63 8.84
CA LYS A 395 -3.77 -2.65 9.45
C LYS A 395 -4.59 -1.93 8.38
N ALA A 396 -5.87 -1.68 8.62
CA ALA A 396 -6.72 -1.04 7.62
C ALA A 396 -6.52 0.48 7.56
N MET A 397 -6.43 1.03 6.33
CA MET A 397 -6.48 2.49 6.10
C MET A 397 -7.89 3.07 6.31
N ASN A 398 -8.94 2.26 6.08
CA ASN A 398 -10.34 2.62 6.29
C ASN A 398 -10.80 3.91 5.59
N ASP A 399 -10.27 4.20 4.40
CA ASP A 399 -10.51 5.42 3.62
C ASP A 399 -11.67 5.31 2.61
N GLY A 400 -12.29 4.13 2.47
CA GLY A 400 -13.47 3.90 1.63
C GLY A 400 -14.81 4.30 2.29
N SER A 401 -15.86 4.42 1.46
CA SER A 401 -17.25 4.67 1.91
C SER A 401 -17.88 3.48 2.64
N VAL A 402 -17.42 2.27 2.33
CA VAL A 402 -17.70 1.04 3.07
C VAL A 402 -16.37 0.44 3.54
N SER A 403 -16.37 -0.27 4.67
CA SER A 403 -15.23 -1.08 5.11
C SER A 403 -15.72 -2.37 5.75
N LEU A 404 -15.09 -3.48 5.38
CA LEU A 404 -15.17 -4.76 6.06
C LEU A 404 -13.74 -5.15 6.43
N THR A 405 -13.51 -5.39 7.72
CA THR A 405 -12.19 -5.77 8.27
C THR A 405 -12.39 -6.77 9.39
N SER A 406 -11.34 -7.46 9.77
CA SER A 406 -11.31 -8.20 11.04
C SER A 406 -10.82 -7.32 12.18
N LEU A 407 -11.01 -7.76 13.43
CA LEU A 407 -10.55 -7.04 14.61
C LEU A 407 -9.47 -7.82 15.36
N ILE A 408 -8.39 -7.12 15.72
CA ILE A 408 -7.45 -7.52 16.77
C ILE A 408 -7.60 -6.52 17.91
N GLY A 409 -8.18 -6.97 19.03
CA GLY A 409 -8.66 -6.06 20.07
C GLY A 409 -9.74 -5.11 19.52
N SER A 410 -9.47 -3.80 19.57
CA SER A 410 -10.36 -2.76 19.02
C SER A 410 -9.86 -2.16 17.69
N THR A 411 -8.75 -2.67 17.15
CA THR A 411 -8.13 -2.12 15.94
C THR A 411 -8.57 -2.91 14.70
N PRO A 412 -9.02 -2.23 13.63
CA PRO A 412 -9.42 -2.88 12.38
C PRO A 412 -8.21 -3.26 11.50
N TYR A 413 -8.21 -4.49 11.01
CA TYR A 413 -7.19 -5.06 10.12
C TYR A 413 -7.82 -5.53 8.81
N ALA A 414 -7.28 -5.02 7.69
CA ALA A 414 -7.66 -5.47 6.36
C ALA A 414 -7.17 -6.91 6.13
N ILE A 415 -5.99 -7.25 6.67
CA ILE A 415 -5.41 -8.58 6.63
C ILE A 415 -5.13 -9.04 8.05
N GLN A 416 -5.62 -10.21 8.45
CA GLN A 416 -5.33 -10.81 9.76
C GLN A 416 -4.80 -12.23 9.61
N GLY A 417 -3.64 -12.47 10.22
CA GLY A 417 -3.09 -13.79 10.50
C GLY A 417 -3.67 -14.37 11.79
N ARG A 418 -3.81 -15.68 11.81
CA ARG A 418 -4.25 -16.46 12.98
C ARG A 418 -3.40 -17.71 13.10
N ALA A 419 -3.27 -18.21 14.32
CA ALA A 419 -2.35 -19.29 14.64
C ALA A 419 -2.75 -20.63 13.99
N LEU A 420 -1.76 -21.36 13.47
CA LEU A 420 -1.87 -22.82 13.27
C LEU A 420 -1.38 -23.56 14.54
N PRO A 421 -1.94 -24.75 14.86
CA PRO A 421 -2.95 -25.49 14.09
C PRO A 421 -4.35 -24.87 14.15
N PHE A 422 -5.10 -24.99 13.05
CA PHE A 422 -6.46 -24.47 12.93
C PHE A 422 -7.43 -25.15 13.93
N ALA A 423 -8.29 -24.34 14.54
CA ALA A 423 -9.34 -24.80 15.44
C ALA A 423 -10.73 -24.44 14.87
N ALA A 424 -11.58 -25.45 14.66
CA ALA A 424 -12.91 -25.26 14.06
C ALA A 424 -13.89 -24.48 14.96
N ASP A 425 -13.56 -24.32 16.24
CA ASP A 425 -14.31 -23.50 17.19
C ASP A 425 -13.85 -22.03 17.26
N ASP A 426 -12.87 -21.64 16.45
CA ASP A 426 -12.42 -20.27 16.39
C ASP A 426 -13.52 -19.32 15.88
N VAL A 427 -13.52 -18.10 16.40
CA VAL A 427 -14.47 -17.04 16.08
C VAL A 427 -13.69 -15.79 15.74
N VAL A 428 -13.91 -15.27 14.52
CA VAL A 428 -13.22 -14.06 14.06
C VAL A 428 -14.20 -12.89 14.10
N PRO A 429 -14.02 -11.90 15.00
CA PRO A 429 -14.84 -10.70 15.00
C PRO A 429 -14.57 -9.85 13.77
N LEU A 430 -15.64 -9.37 13.13
CA LEU A 430 -15.57 -8.51 11.96
C LEU A 430 -16.08 -7.11 12.30
N TYR A 431 -15.38 -6.11 11.79
CA TYR A 431 -15.80 -4.71 11.81
C TYR A 431 -16.38 -4.33 10.45
N PHE A 432 -17.56 -3.71 10.48
CA PHE A 432 -18.24 -3.15 9.33
C PHE A 432 -18.47 -1.64 9.52
N LYS A 433 -18.17 -0.86 8.48
CA LYS A 433 -18.47 0.58 8.41
C LYS A 433 -19.23 0.88 7.12
N ALA A 434 -20.21 1.77 7.22
CA ALA A 434 -20.87 2.36 6.06
C ALA A 434 -21.09 3.87 6.28
N THR A 435 -20.76 4.69 5.29
CA THR A 435 -21.03 6.15 5.33
C THR A 435 -22.46 6.51 4.93
N ALA A 436 -23.17 5.58 4.29
CA ALA A 436 -24.56 5.76 3.86
C ALA A 436 -25.42 4.59 4.34
N ALA A 437 -26.69 4.85 4.65
CA ALA A 437 -27.65 3.79 4.89
C ALA A 437 -28.05 3.12 3.57
N GLY A 438 -28.32 1.82 3.60
CA GLY A 438 -28.70 1.05 2.43
C GLY A 438 -28.53 -0.46 2.62
N ASP A 439 -28.65 -1.19 1.52
CA ASP A 439 -28.42 -2.63 1.47
C ASP A 439 -27.00 -2.94 1.06
N TYR A 440 -26.39 -3.90 1.75
CA TYR A 440 -25.02 -4.36 1.56
C TYR A 440 -25.01 -5.89 1.49
N THR A 441 -24.01 -6.45 0.82
CA THR A 441 -23.82 -7.91 0.75
C THR A 441 -22.41 -8.26 1.17
N ILE A 442 -22.26 -9.16 2.15
CA ILE A 442 -20.97 -9.79 2.47
C ILE A 442 -20.91 -11.16 1.78
N ALA A 443 -19.87 -11.42 1.00
CA ALA A 443 -19.71 -12.66 0.27
C ALA A 443 -18.28 -13.19 0.35
N LEU A 444 -18.12 -14.51 0.23
CA LEU A 444 -16.85 -15.15 -0.03
C LEU A 444 -16.41 -14.78 -1.45
N ASP A 445 -15.24 -14.17 -1.59
CA ASP A 445 -14.62 -13.88 -2.89
C ASP A 445 -13.92 -15.14 -3.42
N HIS A 446 -12.95 -15.61 -2.64
CA HIS A 446 -12.26 -16.88 -2.85
C HIS A 446 -11.60 -17.35 -1.54
N ALA A 447 -11.12 -18.58 -1.56
CA ALA A 447 -10.37 -19.18 -0.47
C ALA A 447 -9.30 -20.14 -1.01
N ASP A 448 -8.28 -20.42 -0.20
CA ASP A 448 -7.25 -21.41 -0.49
C ASP A 448 -6.93 -22.30 0.72
N GLY A 449 -6.09 -23.30 0.50
CA GLY A 449 -5.72 -24.28 1.52
C GLY A 449 -6.95 -25.03 2.06
N LEU A 450 -7.02 -25.20 3.37
CA LEU A 450 -8.12 -25.85 4.11
C LEU A 450 -9.50 -25.32 3.71
N PHE A 451 -9.61 -24.02 3.45
CA PHE A 451 -10.88 -23.34 3.17
C PHE A 451 -11.35 -23.47 1.72
N SER A 452 -10.50 -24.02 0.83
CA SER A 452 -10.94 -24.45 -0.50
C SER A 452 -11.61 -25.83 -0.50
N GLY A 453 -11.52 -26.57 0.61
CA GLY A 453 -12.12 -27.88 0.80
C GLY A 453 -13.52 -27.83 1.43
N ASN A 454 -13.81 -28.78 2.32
CA ASN A 454 -15.13 -28.92 2.97
C ASN A 454 -15.24 -28.16 4.30
N GLN A 455 -14.24 -27.37 4.68
CA GLN A 455 -14.31 -26.60 5.91
C GLN A 455 -15.39 -25.52 5.77
N ALA A 456 -16.44 -25.62 6.59
CA ALA A 456 -17.52 -24.65 6.58
C ALA A 456 -17.04 -23.25 6.97
N ILE A 457 -17.66 -22.23 6.38
CA ILE A 457 -17.37 -20.82 6.61
C ILE A 457 -18.73 -20.11 6.74
N TYR A 458 -19.10 -19.75 7.97
CA TYR A 458 -20.36 -19.10 8.27
C TYR A 458 -20.16 -17.63 8.66
N LEU A 459 -21.04 -16.76 8.18
CA LEU A 459 -21.20 -15.41 8.69
C LEU A 459 -22.36 -15.38 9.68
N LYS A 460 -22.08 -14.95 10.92
CA LYS A 460 -23.11 -14.68 11.92
C LYS A 460 -23.37 -13.18 12.00
N ASP A 461 -24.63 -12.78 11.77
CA ASP A 461 -25.12 -11.42 12.07
C ASP A 461 -25.75 -11.42 13.47
N ASN A 462 -25.05 -10.85 14.45
CA ASN A 462 -25.51 -10.72 15.83
C ASN A 462 -26.68 -9.74 16.00
N THR A 463 -26.91 -8.85 15.03
CA THR A 463 -28.09 -7.97 15.04
C THR A 463 -29.35 -8.77 14.69
N THR A 464 -29.31 -9.60 13.65
CA THR A 464 -30.49 -10.36 13.20
C THR A 464 -30.59 -11.77 13.81
N GLY A 465 -29.50 -12.29 14.39
CA GLY A 465 -29.38 -13.67 14.86
C GLY A 465 -29.16 -14.69 13.74
N ILE A 466 -29.07 -14.27 12.48
CA ILE A 466 -28.92 -15.16 11.32
C ILE A 466 -27.47 -15.67 11.24
N ILE A 467 -27.34 -16.98 10.97
CA ILE A 467 -26.09 -17.62 10.59
C ILE A 467 -26.22 -18.08 9.14
N HIS A 468 -25.34 -17.59 8.27
CA HIS A 468 -25.38 -17.81 6.82
C HIS A 468 -24.13 -18.55 6.35
N ASP A 469 -24.29 -19.59 5.53
CA ASP A 469 -23.17 -20.32 4.92
C ASP A 469 -22.68 -19.58 3.67
N LEU A 470 -21.45 -19.06 3.73
CA LEU A 470 -20.89 -18.26 2.65
C LEU A 470 -20.56 -19.07 1.38
N HIS A 471 -20.57 -20.41 1.44
CA HIS A 471 -20.48 -21.25 0.23
C HIS A 471 -21.77 -21.25 -0.59
N THR A 472 -22.90 -20.89 0.02
CA THR A 472 -24.21 -20.86 -0.66
C THR A 472 -24.48 -19.54 -1.38
N GLY A 473 -23.58 -18.56 -1.24
CA GLY A 473 -23.69 -17.22 -1.82
C GLY A 473 -23.51 -16.13 -0.77
N GLY A 474 -23.66 -14.86 -1.20
CA GLY A 474 -23.53 -13.71 -0.32
C GLY A 474 -24.71 -13.53 0.65
N TYR A 475 -24.42 -12.98 1.83
CA TYR A 475 -25.41 -12.56 2.82
C TYR A 475 -25.76 -11.08 2.62
N THR A 476 -27.00 -10.79 2.19
CA THR A 476 -27.49 -9.42 2.01
C THR A 476 -28.22 -8.93 3.26
N PHE A 477 -27.92 -7.70 3.67
CA PHE A 477 -28.51 -7.05 4.84
C PHE A 477 -28.68 -5.55 4.66
N SER A 478 -29.68 -4.97 5.33
CA SER A 478 -29.78 -3.51 5.45
C SER A 478 -28.91 -3.00 6.60
N SER A 479 -28.35 -1.81 6.43
CA SER A 479 -27.63 -1.09 7.48
C SER A 479 -27.93 0.40 7.46
N ALA A 480 -27.92 1.02 8.64
CA ALA A 480 -27.76 2.47 8.75
C ALA A 480 -26.31 2.88 8.48
N ALA A 481 -26.07 4.17 8.25
CA ALA A 481 -24.72 4.73 8.28
C ALA A 481 -24.14 4.64 9.70
N GLY A 482 -22.89 4.23 9.83
CA GLY A 482 -22.23 4.06 11.13
C GLY A 482 -21.07 3.07 11.09
N ASN A 483 -20.57 2.79 12.29
CA ASN A 483 -19.52 1.80 12.55
C ASN A 483 -20.12 0.68 13.42
N PHE A 484 -19.80 -0.56 13.09
CA PHE A 484 -20.36 -1.76 13.73
C PHE A 484 -19.22 -2.76 13.98
N ASP A 485 -18.74 -2.84 15.22
CA ASP A 485 -17.61 -3.67 15.66
C ASP A 485 -18.02 -5.04 16.22
N SER A 486 -19.32 -5.25 16.42
CA SER A 486 -19.89 -6.42 17.10
C SER A 486 -21.03 -7.07 16.32
N ARG A 487 -21.37 -6.52 15.15
CA ARG A 487 -22.47 -7.02 14.32
C ARG A 487 -22.12 -8.36 13.67
N PHE A 488 -20.91 -8.53 13.16
CA PHE A 488 -20.56 -9.68 12.35
C PHE A 488 -19.43 -10.52 12.96
N GLN A 489 -19.54 -11.84 12.81
CA GLN A 489 -18.51 -12.79 13.19
C GLN A 489 -18.37 -13.87 12.10
N LEU A 490 -17.15 -14.28 11.81
CA LEU A 490 -16.86 -15.47 11.01
C LEU A 490 -16.76 -16.69 11.94
N LEU A 491 -17.46 -17.77 11.60
CA LEU A 491 -17.47 -19.05 12.32
C LEU A 491 -17.11 -20.19 11.38
N TYR A 492 -16.56 -21.27 11.95
CA TYR A 492 -16.18 -22.47 11.18
C TYR A 492 -16.99 -23.72 11.57
N GLN A 493 -17.90 -23.57 12.53
CA GLN A 493 -18.89 -24.57 12.91
C GLN A 493 -20.15 -23.87 13.42
N LEU A 494 -21.28 -24.59 13.42
CA LEU A 494 -22.51 -24.07 14.00
C LEU A 494 -22.46 -24.15 15.53
N PRO A 495 -22.95 -23.11 16.25
CA PRO A 495 -23.07 -23.18 17.71
C PRO A 495 -24.14 -24.19 18.12
N LEU A 496 -23.95 -24.82 19.28
CA LEU A 496 -24.90 -25.81 19.84
C LEU A 496 -26.27 -25.21 20.19
N ALA A 497 -26.37 -23.88 20.32
CA ALA A 497 -27.61 -23.16 20.55
C ALA A 497 -27.73 -21.97 19.59
N VAL A 498 -28.86 -21.88 18.90
CA VAL A 498 -29.30 -20.68 18.19
C VAL A 498 -30.24 -19.94 19.13
N ALA A 499 -29.80 -18.82 19.70
CA ALA A 499 -30.72 -17.94 20.41
C ALA A 499 -31.70 -17.36 19.38
N ALA A 500 -33.01 -17.51 19.62
CA ALA A 500 -34.00 -16.87 18.78
C ALA A 500 -33.85 -15.34 18.93
N PRO A 501 -33.71 -14.58 17.83
CA PRO A 501 -33.60 -13.14 17.89
C PRO A 501 -34.86 -12.53 18.52
N GLU A 502 -34.68 -11.69 19.54
CA GLU A 502 -35.78 -10.90 20.10
C GLU A 502 -36.09 -9.71 19.19
N PHE A 503 -37.35 -9.56 18.75
CA PHE A 503 -37.75 -8.41 17.94
C PHE A 503 -37.63 -7.11 18.73
N ASN A 504 -36.58 -6.34 18.45
CA ASN A 504 -36.29 -5.10 19.15
C ASN A 504 -35.80 -3.97 18.22
N ALA A 505 -35.65 -2.77 18.77
CA ALA A 505 -35.29 -1.57 18.01
C ALA A 505 -33.92 -1.63 17.31
N ASN A 506 -32.98 -2.44 17.81
CA ASN A 506 -31.64 -2.56 17.23
C ASN A 506 -31.65 -3.32 15.90
N GLN A 507 -32.63 -4.20 15.70
CA GLN A 507 -32.77 -4.99 14.47
C GLN A 507 -33.44 -4.20 13.34
N VAL A 508 -34.17 -3.13 13.69
CA VAL A 508 -34.92 -2.33 12.73
C VAL A 508 -33.98 -1.35 12.04
N VAL A 509 -33.95 -1.36 10.72
CA VAL A 509 -33.23 -0.40 9.88
C VAL A 509 -34.25 0.41 9.07
N LEU A 510 -34.16 1.73 9.18
CA LEU A 510 -34.98 2.68 8.44
C LEU A 510 -34.05 3.57 7.62
N TYR A 511 -34.34 3.75 6.34
CA TYR A 511 -33.62 4.69 5.47
C TYR A 511 -34.48 5.14 4.30
N THR A 512 -34.14 6.29 3.72
CA THR A 512 -34.85 6.88 2.59
C THR A 512 -34.10 6.61 1.29
N THR A 513 -34.81 6.20 0.24
CA THR A 513 -34.24 6.01 -1.10
C THR A 513 -34.02 7.35 -1.82
N SER A 514 -33.29 7.36 -2.93
CA SER A 514 -33.16 8.54 -3.80
C SER A 514 -34.48 8.98 -4.42
N ALA A 515 -35.48 8.10 -4.48
CA ALA A 515 -36.86 8.40 -4.90
C ALA A 515 -37.74 8.95 -3.75
N ASN A 516 -37.15 9.27 -2.59
CA ASN A 516 -37.83 9.78 -1.40
C ASN A 516 -38.82 8.77 -0.76
N GLU A 517 -38.55 7.47 -0.91
CA GLU A 517 -39.36 6.40 -0.33
C GLU A 517 -38.72 5.92 0.98
N LEU A 518 -39.52 5.70 2.03
CA LEU A 518 -39.02 5.19 3.31
C LEU A 518 -38.98 3.66 3.28
N VAL A 519 -37.78 3.10 3.27
CA VAL A 519 -37.57 1.66 3.46
C VAL A 519 -37.62 1.33 4.95
N VAL A 520 -38.44 0.34 5.28
CA VAL A 520 -38.62 -0.20 6.63
C VAL A 520 -38.18 -1.65 6.60
N ASN A 521 -37.04 -1.95 7.22
CA ASN A 521 -36.52 -3.31 7.37
C ASN A 521 -36.51 -3.70 8.86
N SER A 522 -36.99 -4.91 9.16
CA SER A 522 -37.14 -5.45 10.53
C SER A 522 -36.13 -6.57 10.85
N GLY A 523 -35.12 -6.75 10.01
CA GLY A 523 -34.11 -7.79 10.13
C GLY A 523 -34.69 -9.14 9.73
N ALA A 524 -34.89 -10.02 10.71
CA ALA A 524 -35.35 -11.40 10.51
C ALA A 524 -36.86 -11.61 10.78
N VAL A 525 -37.57 -10.60 11.29
CA VAL A 525 -38.94 -10.75 11.81
C VAL A 525 -39.96 -10.33 10.76
N LYS A 526 -40.98 -11.14 10.51
CA LYS A 526 -42.06 -10.74 9.58
C LYS A 526 -42.97 -9.69 10.20
N LEU A 527 -43.36 -8.71 9.40
CA LEU A 527 -44.23 -7.61 9.81
C LEU A 527 -45.69 -7.91 9.48
N ALA A 528 -46.57 -7.71 10.46
CA ALA A 528 -48.01 -7.60 10.23
C ALA A 528 -48.40 -6.22 9.72
N ALA A 529 -47.82 -5.16 10.33
CA ALA A 529 -48.15 -3.78 10.00
C ALA A 529 -47.01 -2.79 10.30
N VAL A 530 -47.03 -1.67 9.60
CA VAL A 530 -46.19 -0.49 9.85
C VAL A 530 -47.08 0.74 9.92
N SER A 531 -46.96 1.50 11.01
CA SER A 531 -47.72 2.72 11.27
C SER A 531 -46.75 3.90 11.45
N VAL A 532 -47.00 5.00 10.75
CA VAL A 532 -46.18 6.22 10.78
C VAL A 532 -46.95 7.33 11.47
N PHE A 533 -46.33 7.97 12.46
CA PHE A 533 -46.91 9.06 13.24
C PHE A 533 -46.03 10.31 13.15
N ASP A 534 -46.65 11.48 13.33
CA ASP A 534 -45.90 12.70 13.62
C ASP A 534 -45.45 12.78 15.08
N VAL A 535 -44.71 13.83 15.42
CA VAL A 535 -44.21 14.07 16.79
C VAL A 535 -45.32 14.32 17.83
N GLN A 536 -46.53 14.62 17.39
CA GLN A 536 -47.71 14.80 18.25
C GLN A 536 -48.48 13.47 18.46
N GLY A 537 -48.00 12.38 17.84
CA GLY A 537 -48.63 11.07 17.92
C GLY A 537 -49.84 10.90 16.99
N ARG A 538 -50.05 11.82 16.03
CA ARG A 538 -51.12 11.66 15.03
C ARG A 538 -50.67 10.63 13.99
N LEU A 539 -51.52 9.64 13.74
CA LEU A 539 -51.29 8.64 12.69
C LEU A 539 -51.37 9.30 11.32
N LEU A 540 -50.27 9.28 10.59
CA LEU A 540 -50.17 9.81 9.24
C LEU A 540 -50.48 8.74 8.18
N LEU A 541 -49.97 7.52 8.40
CA LEU A 541 -50.11 6.41 7.46
C LEU A 541 -50.05 5.07 8.19
N GLU A 542 -50.81 4.10 7.70
CA GLU A 542 -50.72 2.71 8.15
C GLU A 542 -50.75 1.75 6.96
N LYS A 543 -49.81 0.79 6.95
CA LYS A 543 -49.76 -0.30 5.98
C LYS A 543 -49.88 -1.64 6.72
N LYS A 544 -50.86 -2.46 6.34
CA LYS A 544 -51.15 -3.78 6.96
C LYS A 544 -50.92 -4.92 5.96
N GLY A 545 -50.88 -6.14 6.47
CA GLY A 545 -50.79 -7.36 5.65
C GLY A 545 -49.46 -7.47 4.92
N ILE A 546 -48.37 -7.03 5.57
CA ILE A 546 -47.05 -6.96 4.94
C ILE A 546 -46.48 -8.37 4.70
N ASN A 547 -46.54 -9.27 5.69
CA ASN A 547 -46.03 -10.66 5.63
C ASN A 547 -44.62 -10.76 5.02
N ALA A 548 -43.78 -9.77 5.33
CA ALA A 548 -42.43 -9.63 4.84
C ALA A 548 -41.58 -8.93 5.91
N THR A 549 -40.26 -9.13 5.86
CA THR A 549 -39.30 -8.47 6.76
C THR A 549 -38.96 -7.05 6.31
N GLN A 550 -39.33 -6.68 5.08
CA GLN A 550 -39.11 -5.36 4.50
C GLN A 550 -40.39 -4.84 3.83
N THR A 551 -40.63 -3.54 3.95
CA THR A 551 -41.63 -2.84 3.14
C THR A 551 -41.15 -1.43 2.80
N ILE A 552 -41.69 -0.89 1.72
CA ILE A 552 -41.57 0.53 1.38
C ILE A 552 -42.84 1.26 1.82
N ILE A 553 -42.64 2.45 2.38
CA ILE A 553 -43.68 3.40 2.78
C ILE A 553 -43.46 4.72 2.04
N ASN A 554 -44.48 5.16 1.32
CA ASN A 554 -44.50 6.46 0.66
C ASN A 554 -45.20 7.46 1.58
N THR A 555 -44.49 8.50 1.99
CA THR A 555 -45.04 9.59 2.80
C THR A 555 -44.74 10.91 2.11
N ASP A 556 -45.70 11.82 2.04
CA ASP A 556 -45.50 13.15 1.43
C ASP A 556 -44.66 14.09 2.33
N SER A 557 -44.32 13.64 3.54
CA SER A 557 -43.53 14.38 4.52
C SER A 557 -42.06 14.42 4.10
N THR A 558 -41.52 15.62 3.90
CA THR A 558 -40.08 15.89 3.71
C THR A 558 -39.59 16.85 4.78
N ASN A 559 -38.39 16.62 5.31
CA ASN A 559 -37.76 17.35 6.42
C ASN A 559 -38.58 17.35 7.73
N GLN A 560 -39.16 16.21 8.13
CA GLN A 560 -39.89 16.07 9.40
C GLN A 560 -39.43 14.84 10.20
N LEU A 561 -39.41 14.98 11.53
CA LEU A 561 -39.24 13.85 12.45
C LEU A 561 -40.52 13.01 12.50
N LEU A 562 -40.39 11.72 12.21
CA LEU A 562 -41.46 10.73 12.21
C LEU A 562 -41.19 9.65 13.25
N LEU A 563 -42.27 9.10 13.81
CA LEU A 563 -42.25 7.89 14.63
C LEU A 563 -42.80 6.73 13.78
N VAL A 564 -41.99 5.71 13.55
CA VAL A 564 -42.37 4.53 12.77
C VAL A 564 -42.52 3.36 13.73
N GLN A 565 -43.76 2.90 13.93
CA GLN A 565 -44.09 1.72 14.72
C GLN A 565 -44.24 0.52 13.80
N LEU A 566 -43.43 -0.51 14.06
CA LEU A 566 -43.49 -1.80 13.40
C LEU A 566 -44.21 -2.78 14.34
N THR A 567 -45.14 -3.55 13.79
CA THR A 567 -45.83 -4.63 14.50
C THR A 567 -45.48 -5.96 13.84
N SER A 568 -44.89 -6.89 14.59
CA SER A 568 -44.60 -8.25 14.10
C SER A 568 -45.88 -9.06 13.91
N GLU A 569 -45.79 -10.20 13.20
CA GLU A 569 -46.92 -11.15 13.09
C GLU A 569 -47.38 -11.67 14.46
N ASP A 570 -46.47 -11.80 15.41
CA ASP A 570 -46.77 -12.20 16.80
C ASP A 570 -47.28 -11.04 17.68
N GLY A 571 -47.50 -9.84 17.10
CA GLY A 571 -48.08 -8.69 17.78
C GLY A 571 -47.11 -7.85 18.62
N VAL A 572 -45.79 -8.17 18.61
CA VAL A 572 -44.77 -7.37 19.28
C VAL A 572 -44.58 -6.04 18.54
N LYS A 573 -44.49 -4.94 19.29
CA LYS A 573 -44.39 -3.59 18.73
C LYS A 573 -43.03 -2.96 19.03
N VAL A 574 -42.41 -2.42 17.99
CA VAL A 574 -41.13 -1.70 18.07
C VAL A 574 -41.30 -0.34 17.39
N THR A 575 -40.91 0.74 18.06
CA THR A 575 -40.98 2.10 17.50
C THR A 575 -39.59 2.67 17.29
N LYS A 576 -39.32 3.19 16.08
CA LYS A 576 -38.07 3.88 15.75
C LYS A 576 -38.35 5.31 15.27
N LYS A 577 -37.43 6.21 15.55
CA LYS A 577 -37.48 7.60 15.10
C LYS A 577 -36.70 7.74 13.79
N VAL A 578 -37.23 8.50 12.84
CA VAL A 578 -36.53 8.81 11.58
C VAL A 578 -36.78 10.27 11.21
N ILE A 579 -35.74 10.96 10.74
CA ILE A 579 -35.91 12.25 10.07
C ILE A 579 -35.97 11.92 8.58
N LYS A 580 -37.11 12.19 7.96
CA LYS A 580 -37.29 12.03 6.52
C LYS A 580 -37.26 13.39 5.87
#